data_AF-A0AAN8R4I0-F1
#
_entry.id   AF-A0AAN8R4I0-F1
#
_cell.length_a   1.000
_cell.length_b   1.000
_cell.length_c   1.000
_cell.angle_alpha   90.00
_cell.angle_beta   90.00
_cell.angle_gamma   90.00
#
_symmetry.space_group_name_H-M   'P 1'
#
loop_
_entity.id
_entity.type
_entity.pdbx_description
1 polymer ?
#
loop_
_entity_poly.entity_id
_entity_poly.type
_entity_poly.pdbx_seq_one_letter_code
_entity_poly.pdbx_strand_id
1 'polypeptide(L)'
;MKENETTETKTHKTPLVTEELKKCPDPSPLLVGPLRVEFSTPVSLDTVRKENPGLQEGGRYKPHDCIALQKVALIIPFPRNRDNHLKFWLYYLHPILQRQQLDYGVYVINQDGENTFKQGQADEHWLC
;
A
#
# COMPACT_ATOMS: atom_id res chain seq x y z
N MET A 1 63.76 -26.26 10.77
CA MET A 1 63.26 -27.17 9.72
C MET A 1 61.98 -27.79 10.27
N LYS A 2 60.76 -27.56 9.82
CA LYS A 2 60.15 -26.94 8.62
C LYS A 2 58.75 -26.36 9.00
N GLU A 3 58.23 -25.48 8.14
CA GLU A 3 56.87 -24.91 8.03
C GLU A 3 55.67 -25.67 8.59
N ASN A 4 54.66 -24.91 9.06
CA ASN A 4 53.38 -24.80 8.33
C ASN A 4 52.67 -23.44 8.55
N GLU A 5 52.23 -22.86 7.43
CA GLU A 5 51.37 -21.68 7.31
C GLU A 5 49.95 -21.94 7.85
N THR A 6 49.33 -20.91 8.41
CA THR A 6 47.88 -20.74 8.33
C THR A 6 47.60 -19.26 8.12
N THR A 7 47.34 -18.91 6.87
CA THR A 7 46.84 -17.61 6.41
C THR A 7 45.44 -17.38 6.99
N GLU A 8 45.36 -16.57 8.05
CA GLU A 8 44.09 -15.94 8.44
C GLU A 8 43.79 -14.80 7.46
N THR A 9 42.86 -15.06 6.56
CA THR A 9 42.24 -14.05 5.70
C THR A 9 41.55 -12.98 6.56
N LYS A 10 42.15 -11.78 6.60
CA LYS A 10 41.52 -10.56 7.13
C LYS A 10 40.33 -10.20 6.23
N THR A 11 39.14 -10.65 6.59
CA THR A 11 37.90 -10.18 5.99
C THR A 11 37.64 -8.75 6.47
N HIS A 12 37.95 -7.79 5.61
CA HIS A 12 37.60 -6.38 5.78
C HIS A 12 36.08 -6.27 5.86
N LYS A 13 35.53 -6.12 7.07
CA LYS A 13 34.10 -5.88 7.29
C LYS A 13 33.75 -4.52 6.67
N THR A 14 33.22 -4.51 5.45
CA THR A 14 32.48 -3.37 4.92
C THR A 14 31.27 -3.17 5.83
N PRO A 15 31.10 -2.00 6.49
CA PRO A 15 29.89 -1.74 7.25
C PRO A 15 28.73 -1.68 6.26
N LEU A 16 27.78 -2.62 6.40
CA LEU A 16 26.44 -2.44 5.87
C LEU A 16 25.85 -1.24 6.62
N VAL A 17 25.99 -0.05 6.06
CA VAL A 17 25.24 1.12 6.51
C VAL A 17 23.80 0.82 6.11
N THR A 18 23.04 0.24 7.02
CA THR A 18 21.59 0.41 7.02
C THR A 18 21.35 1.90 7.26
N GLU A 19 21.23 2.66 6.17
CA GLU A 19 20.71 4.02 6.22
C GLU A 19 19.34 3.94 6.89
N GLU A 20 19.27 4.34 8.17
CA GLU A 20 18.00 4.38 8.89
C GLU A 20 17.12 5.44 8.23
N LEU A 21 16.10 4.98 7.50
CA LEU A 21 15.15 5.87 6.83
C LEU A 21 14.55 6.86 7.84
N LYS A 22 14.60 8.14 7.50
CA LYS A 22 13.98 9.20 8.31
C LYS A 22 12.46 9.11 8.25
N LYS A 23 11.78 9.67 9.25
CA LYS A 23 10.31 9.81 9.24
C LYS A 23 9.85 10.71 8.10
N CYS A 24 8.68 10.43 7.53
CA CYS A 24 8.08 11.27 6.50
C CYS A 24 7.75 12.67 7.05
N PRO A 25 7.89 13.73 6.24
CA PRO A 25 7.53 15.10 6.64
C PRO A 25 6.02 15.27 6.81
N ASP A 26 5.62 16.18 7.70
CA ASP A 26 4.24 16.61 7.91
C ASP A 26 4.16 18.15 7.82
N PRO A 27 3.46 18.73 6.83
CA PRO A 27 2.68 18.07 5.78
C PRO A 27 3.54 17.45 4.67
N SER A 28 3.00 16.46 3.96
CA SER A 28 3.72 15.84 2.85
C SER A 28 3.99 16.84 1.70
N PRO A 29 5.21 16.89 1.13
CA PRO A 29 5.55 17.76 0.00
C PRO A 29 4.92 17.30 -1.32
N LEU A 30 4.35 16.09 -1.39
CA LEU A 30 3.79 15.52 -2.62
C LEU A 30 2.33 15.95 -2.86
N LEU A 31 1.74 16.76 -1.97
CA LEU A 31 0.36 17.20 -2.08
C LEU A 31 0.20 18.23 -3.21
N VAL A 32 -0.70 17.94 -4.15
CA VAL A 32 -1.00 18.78 -5.32
C VAL A 32 -2.20 19.71 -5.13
N GLY A 33 -2.95 19.55 -4.02
CA GLY A 33 -4.15 20.33 -3.75
C GLY A 33 -5.40 19.79 -4.47
N PRO A 34 -6.29 20.66 -4.98
CA PRO A 34 -7.58 20.26 -5.55
C PRO A 34 -7.44 19.26 -6.71
N LEU A 35 -8.28 18.22 -6.69
CA LEU A 35 -8.33 17.19 -7.72
C LEU A 35 -9.65 17.28 -8.49
N ARG A 36 -9.58 17.26 -9.83
CA ARG A 36 -10.77 17.14 -10.69
C ARG A 36 -11.20 15.68 -10.75
N VAL A 37 -12.45 15.40 -10.39
CA VAL A 37 -13.04 14.06 -10.34
C VAL A 37 -14.13 13.95 -11.40
N GLU A 38 -14.01 12.94 -12.27
CA GLU A 38 -14.96 12.63 -13.32
C GLU A 38 -15.36 11.15 -13.29
N PHE A 39 -16.64 10.89 -13.58
CA PHE A 39 -17.24 9.54 -13.60
C PHE A 39 -17.72 9.13 -15.00
N SER A 40 -17.38 9.91 -16.03
CA SER A 40 -17.81 9.71 -17.41
C SER A 40 -17.03 8.60 -18.13
N THR A 41 -15.76 8.40 -17.78
CA THR A 41 -14.89 7.39 -18.39
C THR A 41 -14.90 6.11 -17.57
N PRO A 42 -15.25 4.94 -18.14
CA PRO A 42 -15.22 3.69 -17.41
C PRO A 42 -13.79 3.35 -16.99
N VAL A 43 -13.62 2.93 -15.73
CA VAL A 43 -12.33 2.58 -15.14
C VAL A 43 -12.30 1.08 -14.84
N SER A 44 -11.20 0.41 -15.19
CA SER A 44 -10.95 -1.00 -14.84
C SER A 44 -9.92 -1.11 -13.72
N LEU A 45 -9.99 -2.19 -12.94
CA LEU A 45 -9.01 -2.47 -11.87
C LEU A 45 -7.60 -2.68 -12.43
N ASP A 46 -7.47 -3.25 -13.64
CA ASP A 46 -6.18 -3.41 -14.31
C ASP A 46 -5.50 -2.07 -14.59
N THR A 47 -6.30 -1.05 -14.97
CA THR A 47 -5.80 0.31 -15.19
C THR A 47 -5.29 0.90 -13.88
N VAL A 48 -6.05 0.76 -12.80
CA VAL A 48 -5.65 1.20 -11.45
C VAL A 48 -4.34 0.54 -11.03
N ARG A 49 -4.19 -0.77 -11.22
CA ARG A 49 -2.96 -1.49 -10.88
C ARG A 49 -1.78 -1.03 -11.73
N LYS A 50 -1.98 -0.85 -13.03
CA LYS A 50 -0.92 -0.40 -13.97
C LYS A 50 -0.42 1.00 -13.65
N GLU A 51 -1.30 1.91 -13.26
CA GLU A 51 -0.95 3.30 -12.93
C GLU A 51 -0.32 3.45 -11.54
N ASN A 52 -0.45 2.44 -10.68
CA ASN A 52 0.05 2.46 -9.32
C ASN A 52 1.05 1.29 -9.08
N PRO A 53 2.23 1.32 -9.72
CA PRO A 53 3.20 0.21 -9.65
C PRO A 53 3.76 -0.05 -8.24
N GLY A 54 3.64 0.91 -7.32
CA GLY A 54 4.03 0.75 -5.91
C GLY A 54 3.00 0.01 -5.06
N LEU A 55 1.80 -0.29 -5.58
CA LEU A 55 0.81 -1.10 -4.88
C LEU A 55 1.27 -2.55 -4.77
N GLN A 56 1.22 -3.06 -3.55
CA GLN A 56 1.39 -4.48 -3.24
C GLN A 56 0.03 -5.20 -3.36
N GLU A 57 0.09 -6.53 -3.38
CA GLU A 57 -1.10 -7.38 -3.27
C GLU A 57 -1.95 -7.02 -2.03
N GLY A 58 -3.25 -7.21 -2.13
CA GLY A 58 -4.18 -6.78 -1.06
C GLY A 58 -4.38 -5.26 -0.95
N GLY A 59 -3.97 -4.46 -1.94
CA GLY A 59 -4.21 -3.01 -1.97
C GLY A 59 -3.38 -2.23 -0.95
N ARG A 60 -2.20 -2.77 -0.61
CA ARG A 60 -1.29 -2.20 0.38
C ARG A 60 -0.23 -1.32 -0.26
N TYR A 61 0.18 -0.28 0.45
CA TYR A 61 1.26 0.61 0.04
C TYR A 61 2.03 1.10 1.24
N LYS A 62 3.34 1.24 1.06
CA LYS A 62 4.24 1.86 2.03
C LYS A 62 5.27 2.71 1.30
N PRO A 63 5.52 3.96 1.72
CA PRO A 63 6.56 4.79 1.11
C PRO A 63 7.94 4.13 1.27
N HIS A 64 8.73 4.18 0.20
CA HIS A 64 10.07 3.60 0.16
C HIS A 64 11.15 4.55 0.69
N ASP A 65 10.93 5.87 0.56
CA ASP A 65 11.94 6.89 0.84
C ASP A 65 11.91 7.40 2.30
N CYS A 66 10.88 7.05 3.06
CA CYS A 66 10.71 7.49 4.44
C CYS A 66 9.83 6.53 5.25
N ILE A 67 9.93 6.62 6.59
CA ILE A 67 9.05 5.89 7.51
C ILE A 67 7.76 6.69 7.69
N ALA A 68 6.63 6.14 7.22
CA ALA A 68 5.32 6.75 7.38
C ALA A 68 5.02 7.05 8.86
N LEU A 69 4.48 8.24 9.12
CA LEU A 69 4.05 8.65 10.46
C LEU A 69 2.79 7.91 10.91
N GLN A 70 1.94 7.54 9.95
CA GLN A 70 0.63 6.97 10.18
C GLN A 70 0.48 5.63 9.46
N LYS A 71 -0.13 4.67 10.18
CA LYS A 71 -0.55 3.38 9.65
C LYS A 71 -2.07 3.34 9.55
N VAL A 72 -2.61 3.16 8.36
CA VAL A 72 -4.06 3.34 8.10
C VAL A 72 -4.66 2.10 7.46
N ALA A 73 -5.71 1.55 8.07
CA ALA A 73 -6.55 0.54 7.45
C ALA A 73 -7.83 1.21 6.94
N LEU A 74 -8.04 1.24 5.62
CA LEU A 74 -9.26 1.75 5.02
C LEU A 74 -10.25 0.61 4.83
N ILE A 75 -11.37 0.67 5.54
CA ILE A 75 -12.42 -0.34 5.46
C ILE A 75 -13.56 0.23 4.63
N ILE A 76 -13.80 -0.35 3.46
CA ILE A 76 -14.85 0.07 2.53
C ILE A 76 -15.98 -0.96 2.60
N PRO A 77 -17.13 -0.62 3.22
CA PRO A 77 -18.31 -1.47 3.14
C PRO A 77 -18.84 -1.41 1.70
N PHE A 78 -18.91 -2.57 1.06
CA PHE A 78 -19.34 -2.68 -0.33
C PHE A 78 -20.70 -3.39 -0.41
N PRO A 79 -21.81 -2.63 -0.58
CA PRO A 79 -23.12 -3.23 -0.77
C PRO A 79 -23.19 -3.92 -2.14
N ARG A 80 -23.98 -4.99 -2.24
CA ARG A 80 -24.09 -5.78 -3.47
C ARG A 80 -24.46 -4.91 -4.68
N ASN A 81 -23.98 -5.32 -5.86
CA ASN A 81 -24.42 -4.83 -7.17
C ASN A 81 -24.02 -3.39 -7.55
N ARG A 82 -22.92 -2.83 -6.99
CA ARG A 82 -22.39 -1.48 -7.36
C ARG A 82 -20.89 -1.46 -7.68
N ASP A 83 -20.43 -2.40 -8.51
CA ASP A 83 -19.01 -2.62 -8.86
C ASP A 83 -18.31 -1.39 -9.46
N ASN A 84 -19.04 -0.60 -10.26
CA ASN A 84 -18.45 0.58 -10.90
C ASN A 84 -18.04 1.68 -9.91
N HIS A 85 -18.77 1.87 -8.81
CA HIS A 85 -18.41 2.90 -7.82
C HIS A 85 -17.09 2.57 -7.13
N LEU A 86 -16.85 1.29 -6.81
CA LEU A 86 -15.61 0.86 -6.18
C LEU A 86 -14.39 1.09 -7.09
N LYS A 87 -14.53 0.80 -8.39
CA LYS A 87 -13.45 1.03 -9.37
C LYS A 87 -13.02 2.50 -9.41
N PHE A 88 -13.99 3.41 -9.45
CA PHE A 88 -13.69 4.85 -9.37
C PHE A 88 -13.07 5.25 -8.03
N TRP A 89 -13.57 4.70 -6.92
CA TRP A 89 -13.05 5.00 -5.60
C TRP A 89 -11.56 4.65 -5.50
N LEU A 90 -11.19 3.43 -5.91
CA LEU A 90 -9.80 2.96 -5.90
C LEU A 90 -8.91 3.80 -6.83
N TYR A 91 -9.41 4.14 -8.02
CA TYR A 91 -8.68 4.96 -9.00
C TYR A 91 -8.27 6.33 -8.45
N TYR A 92 -9.19 7.04 -7.80
CA TYR A 92 -8.88 8.37 -7.25
C TYR A 92 -8.15 8.31 -5.93
N LEU A 93 -8.43 7.30 -5.11
CA LEU A 93 -7.96 7.25 -3.74
C LEU A 93 -6.51 6.80 -3.62
N HIS A 94 -6.07 5.81 -4.41
CA HIS A 94 -4.68 5.33 -4.34
C HIS A 94 -3.65 6.45 -4.56
N PRO A 95 -3.75 7.29 -5.61
CA PRO A 95 -2.82 8.40 -5.79
C PRO A 95 -2.88 9.43 -4.67
N ILE A 96 -4.06 9.67 -4.07
CA ILE A 96 -4.21 10.61 -2.95
C ILE A 96 -3.46 10.09 -1.72
N LEU A 97 -3.67 8.82 -1.34
CA LEU A 97 -3.03 8.23 -0.16
C LEU A 97 -1.51 8.11 -0.32
N GLN A 98 -1.03 7.78 -1.53
CA GLN A 98 0.40 7.74 -1.83
C GLN A 98 1.06 9.11 -1.67
N ARG A 99 0.41 10.18 -2.15
CA ARG A 99 0.87 11.57 -1.96
C ARG A 99 0.83 12.03 -0.51
N GLN A 100 0.06 11.38 0.35
CA GLN A 100 0.07 11.62 1.79
C GLN A 100 1.18 10.86 2.52
N GLN A 101 1.95 10.02 1.82
CA GLN A 101 3.05 9.21 2.37
C GLN A 101 2.62 8.32 3.54
N LEU A 102 1.44 7.72 3.42
CA LEU A 102 0.86 6.80 4.42
C LEU A 102 1.35 5.37 4.21
N ASP A 103 1.49 4.62 5.31
CA ASP A 103 1.53 3.15 5.28
C ASP A 103 0.08 2.67 5.39
N TYR A 104 -0.54 2.28 4.27
CA TYR A 104 -1.96 1.99 4.22
C TYR A 104 -2.29 0.64 3.59
N GLY A 105 -3.45 0.10 3.99
CA GLY A 105 -4.09 -1.04 3.33
C GLY A 105 -5.56 -0.75 3.09
N VAL A 106 -6.06 -1.12 1.91
CA VAL A 106 -7.48 -1.00 1.55
C VAL A 106 -8.15 -2.36 1.67
N TYR A 107 -9.24 -2.41 2.42
CA TYR A 107 -10.00 -3.60 2.73
C TYR A 107 -11.45 -3.41 2.30
N VAL A 108 -11.85 -4.11 1.25
CA VAL A 108 -13.22 -4.10 0.73
C VAL A 108 -13.99 -5.24 1.38
N ILE A 109 -15.02 -4.91 2.15
CA ILE A 109 -15.86 -5.91 2.81
C ILE A 109 -17.15 -6.05 2.01
N ASN A 110 -17.31 -7.19 1.34
CA ASN A 110 -18.55 -7.55 0.64
C ASN A 110 -19.58 -8.03 1.66
N GLN A 111 -20.76 -7.41 1.67
CA GLN A 111 -21.87 -7.87 2.49
C GLN A 111 -22.75 -8.80 1.65
N ASP A 112 -22.42 -10.09 1.64
CA ASP A 112 -23.29 -11.12 1.08
C ASP A 112 -24.34 -11.56 2.11
N GLY A 113 -25.46 -10.83 2.18
CA GLY A 113 -26.62 -11.30 2.95
C GLY A 113 -27.87 -10.47 2.78
N GLU A 114 -28.93 -11.06 2.21
CA GLU A 114 -30.25 -10.81 2.80
C GLU A 114 -30.23 -11.58 4.14
N ASN A 115 -30.59 -10.90 5.22
CA ASN A 115 -30.71 -11.39 6.61
C ASN A 115 -29.53 -11.08 7.55
N THR A 116 -29.83 -10.13 8.44
CA THR A 116 -29.39 -10.01 9.84
C THR A 116 -27.90 -9.83 10.12
N PHE A 117 -27.60 -8.67 10.73
CA PHE A 117 -26.37 -8.34 11.46
C PHE A 117 -25.84 -9.54 12.25
N LYS A 118 -24.71 -10.12 11.80
CA LYS A 118 -23.91 -11.10 12.53
C LYS A 118 -22.52 -10.53 12.73
N GLN A 119 -22.17 -10.31 14.00
CA GLN A 119 -20.84 -9.95 14.46
C GLN A 119 -19.85 -11.09 14.16
N GLY A 120 -18.80 -10.83 13.37
CA GLY A 120 -17.55 -11.57 13.46
C GLY A 120 -17.24 -12.66 12.43
N GLN A 121 -17.49 -12.45 11.13
CA GLN A 121 -16.85 -13.27 10.09
C GLN A 121 -16.25 -12.36 9.01
N ALA A 122 -14.94 -12.45 8.86
CA ALA A 122 -14.17 -11.83 7.80
C ALA A 122 -13.99 -12.87 6.70
N ASP A 123 -14.70 -12.70 5.59
CA ASP A 123 -14.55 -13.57 4.43
C ASP A 123 -13.16 -13.39 3.80
N GLU A 124 -12.45 -14.51 3.62
CA GLU A 124 -11.14 -14.63 2.96
C GLU A 124 -11.23 -14.43 1.43
N HIS A 125 -11.93 -13.39 0.97
CA HIS A 125 -11.74 -12.84 -0.36
C HIS A 125 -11.07 -11.47 -0.22
N TRP A 126 -9.79 -11.51 0.14
CA TRP A 126 -8.89 -10.36 0.12
C TRP A 126 -8.67 -9.93 -1.34
N LEU A 127 -9.66 -9.26 -1.93
CA LEU A 127 -9.58 -8.75 -3.29
C LEU A 127 -8.57 -7.60 -3.37
N CYS A 128 -7.35 -7.93 -3.80
CA CYS A 128 -6.55 -7.22 -4.80
C CYS A 128 -5.64 -8.23 -5.50
#